data_AF-A0A0Q4KUB3-F1
#
_entry.id   AF-A0A0Q4KUB3-F1
#
_cell.length_a   1.000
_cell.length_b   1.000
_cell.length_c   1.000
_cell.angle_alpha   90.00
_cell.angle_beta   90.00
_cell.angle_gamma   90.00
#
_symmetry.space_group_name_H-M   'P 1'
#
loop_
_entity.id
_entity.type
_entity.pdbx_description
1 polymer ?
#
loop_
_entity_poly.entity_id
_entity_poly.type
_entity_poly.pdbx_seq_one_letter_code
_entity_poly.pdbx_strand_id
1 'polypeptide(L)'
;MTLNKLLIIILFLITGGKISFAQEGNWEIGLMGGGAGYLGDLNQNHPLKVSGISAGVYGKKNFNQYLGVRLNYTYGQIQAKDSESNNAQFRERNLSFNTSLNELSALIDFNFFNFNLGGGTRQFTPYLFAGAGFVVFKPKVKYDGETYRLDRLATEGQENGYKNAVLTIPYGVGLRYNYKDTWSVFTELGYRTPLTDYIDDVSGRYPESDKQVFVGSDGNRINLSDPSIGQIGVAGTQRGDFRKRDTYLFVSVGISFTFVSSKCYSF
;
A
#
# COMPACT_ATOMS: atom_id res chain seq x y z
N MET A 1 31.51 2.99 -11.85
CA MET A 1 30.48 4.04 -11.70
C MET A 1 30.59 4.68 -10.30
N THR A 2 31.69 5.35 -9.97
CA THR A 2 32.27 5.02 -8.65
C THR A 2 32.92 6.11 -7.80
N LEU A 3 32.96 7.38 -8.18
CA LEU A 3 33.42 8.42 -7.22
C LEU A 3 32.74 9.77 -7.41
N ASN A 4 32.62 10.23 -8.66
CA ASN A 4 31.99 11.53 -8.96
C ASN A 4 30.49 11.56 -8.59
N LYS A 5 29.77 10.43 -8.70
CA LYS A 5 28.36 10.35 -8.28
C LYS A 5 28.21 10.42 -6.75
N LEU A 6 29.13 9.82 -6.00
CA LEU A 6 29.11 9.85 -4.54
C LEU A 6 29.42 11.27 -4.02
N LEU A 7 30.39 11.94 -4.66
CA LEU A 7 30.75 13.33 -4.35
C LEU A 7 29.60 14.31 -4.62
N ILE A 8 28.85 14.12 -5.71
CA ILE A 8 27.66 14.94 -6.00
C ILE A 8 26.56 14.71 -4.96
N ILE A 9 26.33 13.46 -4.53
CA ILE A 9 25.35 13.15 -3.48
C ILE A 9 25.75 13.76 -2.13
N ILE A 10 27.04 13.69 -1.77
CA ILE A 10 27.58 14.28 -0.55
C ILE A 10 27.52 15.80 -0.60
N LEU A 11 27.84 16.42 -1.75
CA LEU A 11 27.73 17.86 -1.95
C LEU A 11 26.28 18.32 -1.83
N PHE A 12 25.33 17.58 -2.41
CA PHE A 12 23.89 17.86 -2.31
C PHE A 12 23.37 17.77 -0.87
N LEU A 13 23.83 16.78 -0.09
CA LEU A 13 23.53 16.61 1.33
C LEU A 13 24.10 17.75 2.19
N ILE A 14 25.31 18.22 1.90
CA ILE A 14 25.97 19.30 2.65
C ILE A 14 25.36 20.67 2.32
N THR A 15 25.00 20.93 1.05
CA THR A 15 24.34 22.20 0.66
C THR A 15 22.88 22.27 1.11
N GLY A 16 22.20 21.14 1.30
CA GLY A 16 20.82 21.10 1.82
C GLY A 16 20.69 21.57 3.27
N GLY A 17 21.73 21.42 4.10
CA GLY A 17 21.69 21.76 5.52
C GLY A 17 21.56 23.26 5.83
N LYS A 18 21.80 24.15 4.85
CA LYS A 18 21.76 25.61 5.05
C LYS A 18 20.38 26.23 4.77
N ILE A 19 19.44 25.49 4.16
CA ILE A 19 18.12 26.01 3.77
C ILE A 19 17.06 25.82 4.90
N SER A 20 17.36 25.03 5.93
CA SER A 20 16.35 24.58 6.90
C SER A 20 16.20 25.42 8.19
N PHE A 21 16.97 26.48 8.39
CA PHE A 21 16.94 27.23 9.67
C PHE A 21 15.94 28.40 9.74
N ALA A 22 15.19 28.68 8.67
CA ALA A 22 14.32 29.86 8.58
C ALA A 22 12.81 29.55 8.55
N GLN A 23 12.39 28.29 8.63
CA GLN A 23 10.97 27.93 8.55
C GLN A 23 10.49 27.38 9.91
N GLU A 24 9.52 28.05 10.52
CA GLU A 24 8.81 27.57 11.72
C GLU A 24 8.03 26.29 11.38
N GLY A 25 8.71 25.15 11.51
CA GLY A 25 8.10 23.87 11.23
C GLY A 25 7.35 23.31 12.43
N ASN A 26 6.06 23.04 12.29
CA ASN A 26 5.26 22.39 13.32
C ASN A 26 5.33 20.86 13.19
N TRP A 27 5.36 20.18 14.33
CA TRP A 27 5.20 18.73 14.38
C TRP A 27 3.73 18.37 14.46
N GLU A 28 3.35 17.26 13.85
CA GLU A 28 1.98 16.76 13.81
C GLU A 28 2.00 15.26 13.99
N ILE A 29 1.03 14.75 14.74
CA ILE A 29 0.77 13.32 14.87
C ILE A 29 -0.66 13.04 14.46
N GLY A 30 -0.91 11.89 13.84
CA GLY A 30 -2.25 11.55 13.43
C GLY A 30 -2.53 10.06 13.43
N LEU A 31 -3.82 9.75 13.53
CA LEU A 31 -4.39 8.41 13.45
C LEU A 31 -5.33 8.39 12.25
N MET A 32 -5.35 7.27 11.53
CA MET A 32 -6.23 7.07 10.39
C MET A 32 -6.82 5.67 10.38
N GLY A 33 -8.03 5.53 9.86
CA GLY A 33 -8.70 4.26 9.65
C GLY A 33 -9.62 4.31 8.44
N GLY A 34 -9.89 3.17 7.82
CA GLY A 34 -10.77 3.10 6.66
C GLY A 34 -10.72 1.77 5.93
N GLY A 35 -10.89 1.84 4.61
CA GLY A 35 -10.98 0.69 3.73
C GLY A 35 -9.70 0.45 2.93
N ALA A 36 -9.44 -0.81 2.62
CA ALA A 36 -8.35 -1.23 1.74
C ALA A 36 -8.90 -1.91 0.48
N GLY A 37 -8.34 -1.59 -0.68
CA GLY A 37 -8.71 -2.13 -1.98
C GLY A 37 -7.53 -2.80 -2.67
N TYR A 38 -7.83 -3.70 -3.62
CA TYR A 38 -6.84 -4.43 -4.40
C TYR A 38 -7.13 -4.28 -5.90
N LEU A 39 -6.09 -4.12 -6.69
CA LEU A 39 -6.12 -4.01 -8.15
C LEU A 39 -4.95 -4.83 -8.71
N GLY A 40 -5.27 -5.93 -9.41
CA GLY A 40 -4.32 -6.90 -9.93
C GLY A 40 -5.03 -8.04 -10.63
N ASP A 41 -4.47 -9.24 -10.69
CA ASP A 41 -4.92 -10.38 -11.48
C ASP A 41 -6.34 -10.86 -11.17
N LEU A 42 -6.75 -10.86 -9.90
CA LEU A 42 -8.11 -11.22 -9.49
C LEU A 42 -9.10 -10.05 -9.56
N ASN A 43 -8.62 -8.80 -9.65
CA ASN A 43 -9.46 -7.62 -9.83
C ASN A 43 -8.79 -6.61 -10.75
N GLN A 44 -9.05 -6.71 -12.05
CA GLN A 44 -8.37 -5.88 -13.06
C GLN A 44 -9.09 -4.54 -13.33
N ASN A 45 -10.41 -4.51 -13.13
CA ASN A 45 -11.27 -3.45 -13.69
C ASN A 45 -11.95 -2.55 -12.64
N HIS A 46 -11.83 -2.85 -11.35
CA HIS A 46 -12.51 -2.09 -10.29
C HIS A 46 -11.49 -1.38 -9.37
N PRO A 47 -10.95 -0.21 -9.78
CA PRO A 47 -9.85 0.45 -9.09
C PRO A 47 -10.22 1.07 -7.73
N LEU A 48 -11.52 1.16 -7.41
CA LEU A 48 -12.06 1.69 -6.14
C LEU A 48 -12.78 0.62 -5.32
N LYS A 49 -12.70 -0.66 -5.71
CA LYS A 49 -13.35 -1.74 -4.95
C LYS A 49 -12.62 -1.93 -3.62
N VAL A 50 -13.29 -1.54 -2.53
CA VAL A 50 -12.84 -1.84 -1.17
C VAL A 50 -13.11 -3.33 -0.90
N SER A 51 -12.07 -4.02 -0.43
CA SER A 51 -12.07 -5.45 -0.18
C SER A 51 -11.71 -5.82 1.27
N GLY A 52 -11.20 -4.86 2.04
CA GLY A 52 -10.93 -5.04 3.46
C GLY A 52 -10.72 -3.72 4.17
N ILE A 53 -9.94 -3.75 5.25
CA ILE A 53 -9.81 -2.63 6.20
C ILE A 53 -8.38 -2.11 6.26
N SER A 54 -8.21 -0.87 6.70
CA SER A 54 -6.92 -0.27 6.99
C SER A 54 -6.97 0.58 8.26
N ALA A 55 -5.86 0.61 8.99
CA ALA A 55 -5.64 1.46 10.14
C ALA A 55 -4.16 1.85 10.22
N GLY A 56 -3.87 3.08 10.62
CA GLY A 56 -2.50 3.57 10.64
C GLY A 56 -2.30 4.78 11.54
N VAL A 57 -1.03 5.09 11.76
CA VAL A 57 -0.57 6.23 12.55
C VAL A 57 0.54 6.93 11.79
N TYR A 58 0.72 8.21 12.05
CA TYR A 58 1.82 8.95 11.47
C TYR A 58 2.39 10.04 12.36
N GLY A 59 3.65 10.36 12.10
CA GLY A 59 4.31 11.59 12.56
C GLY A 59 4.72 12.42 11.35
N LYS A 60 4.41 13.71 11.37
CA LYS A 60 4.67 14.65 10.28
C LYS A 60 5.42 15.87 10.80
N LYS A 61 6.41 16.32 10.04
CA LYS A 61 7.06 17.62 10.19
C LYS A 61 6.61 18.50 9.04
N ASN A 62 5.81 19.52 9.34
CA ASN A 62 5.54 20.59 8.39
C ASN A 62 6.77 21.49 8.34
N PHE A 63 7.30 21.78 7.16
CA PHE A 63 8.38 22.76 7.00
C PHE A 63 7.81 24.15 6.79
N ASN A 64 6.73 24.24 6.00
CA ASN A 64 5.96 25.46 5.81
C ASN A 64 4.48 25.10 5.60
N GLN A 65 3.64 26.09 5.29
CA GLN A 65 2.21 25.91 5.04
C GLN A 65 1.87 25.00 3.85
N TYR A 66 2.83 24.75 2.95
CA TYR A 66 2.63 23.93 1.75
C TYR A 66 3.29 22.56 1.85
N LEU A 67 4.51 22.48 2.39
CA LEU A 67 5.32 21.27 2.36
C LEU A 67 5.50 20.67 3.75
N GLY A 68 5.27 19.36 3.84
CA GLY A 68 5.61 18.56 5.01
C GLY A 68 6.17 17.20 4.63
N VAL A 69 6.96 16.62 5.53
CA VAL A 69 7.42 15.23 5.42
C VAL A 69 6.77 14.42 6.53
N ARG A 70 6.26 13.24 6.18
CA ARG A 70 5.48 12.38 7.05
C ARG A 70 6.03 10.97 7.03
N LEU A 71 6.14 10.36 8.21
CA LEU A 71 6.42 8.95 8.40
C LEU A 71 5.14 8.24 8.85
N ASN A 72 4.74 7.23 8.11
CA ASN A 72 3.51 6.47 8.30
C ASN A 72 3.82 5.01 8.67
N TYR A 73 3.04 4.47 9.59
CA TYR A 73 2.85 3.04 9.72
C TYR A 73 1.38 2.71 9.46
N THR A 74 1.11 1.82 8.51
CA THR A 74 -0.25 1.41 8.14
C THR A 74 -0.36 -0.11 8.13
N TYR A 75 -1.32 -0.64 8.88
CA TYR A 75 -1.80 -1.99 8.76
C TYR A 75 -3.02 -2.02 7.83
N GLY A 76 -3.04 -2.96 6.90
CA GLY A 76 -4.16 -3.18 6.00
C GLY A 76 -4.46 -4.66 5.82
N GLN A 77 -5.66 -4.97 5.36
CA GLN A 77 -6.03 -6.30 4.90
C GLN A 77 -6.79 -6.16 3.59
N ILE A 78 -6.38 -6.92 2.58
CA ILE A 78 -7.06 -6.98 1.29
C ILE A 78 -7.35 -8.44 0.94
N GLN A 79 -8.37 -8.64 0.11
CA GLN A 79 -8.76 -9.96 -0.35
C GLN A 79 -9.41 -9.86 -1.73
N ALA A 80 -9.34 -10.94 -2.49
CA ALA A 80 -10.16 -11.10 -3.68
C ALA A 80 -10.57 -12.56 -3.85
N LYS A 81 -11.71 -12.75 -4.49
CA LYS A 81 -12.24 -14.05 -4.87
C LYS A 81 -12.74 -13.96 -6.30
N ASP A 82 -12.23 -14.84 -7.13
CA ASP A 82 -12.66 -15.00 -8.51
C ASP A 82 -14.14 -15.40 -8.62
N SER A 83 -14.65 -16.16 -7.66
CA SER A 83 -16.06 -16.57 -7.60
C SER A 83 -17.04 -15.40 -7.52
N GLU A 84 -16.59 -14.23 -7.05
CA GLU A 84 -17.36 -12.98 -6.97
C GLU A 84 -17.12 -12.06 -8.19
N SER A 85 -16.38 -12.53 -9.20
CA SER A 85 -16.08 -11.76 -10.40
C SER A 85 -17.25 -11.71 -11.37
N ASN A 86 -17.40 -10.59 -12.08
CA ASN A 86 -18.33 -10.48 -13.21
C ASN A 86 -17.85 -11.26 -14.44
N ASN A 87 -16.57 -11.60 -14.53
CA ASN A 87 -15.99 -12.40 -15.61
C ASN A 87 -16.22 -13.90 -15.37
N ALA A 88 -16.87 -14.58 -16.33
CA ALA A 88 -17.13 -16.02 -16.26
C ALA A 88 -15.85 -16.85 -16.18
N GLN A 89 -14.80 -16.47 -16.92
CA GLN A 89 -13.51 -17.16 -16.90
C GLN A 89 -12.85 -17.07 -15.53
N PHE A 90 -12.96 -15.93 -14.84
CA PHE A 90 -12.44 -15.78 -13.48
C PHE A 90 -13.24 -16.68 -12.54
N ARG A 91 -14.58 -16.64 -12.59
CA ARG A 91 -15.41 -17.53 -11.77
C ARG A 91 -15.09 -19.01 -11.96
N GLU A 92 -14.74 -19.43 -13.18
CA GLU A 92 -14.31 -20.79 -13.49
C GLU A 92 -12.92 -21.10 -12.90
N ARG A 93 -11.96 -20.18 -13.03
CA ARG A 93 -10.61 -20.27 -12.42
C ARG A 93 -10.64 -20.36 -10.90
N ASN A 94 -11.58 -19.68 -10.25
CA ASN A 94 -11.92 -19.79 -8.82
C ASN A 94 -10.74 -19.57 -7.84
N LEU A 95 -9.77 -18.72 -8.17
CA LEU A 95 -8.70 -18.34 -7.24
C LEU A 95 -9.22 -17.43 -6.13
N SER A 96 -8.58 -17.50 -4.96
CA SER A 96 -8.86 -16.57 -3.88
C SER A 96 -7.64 -16.37 -2.99
N PHE A 97 -7.53 -15.16 -2.45
CA PHE A 97 -6.52 -14.84 -1.45
C PHE A 97 -7.04 -13.86 -0.41
N ASN A 98 -6.39 -13.86 0.74
CA ASN A 98 -6.49 -12.85 1.76
C ASN A 98 -5.07 -12.54 2.24
N THR A 99 -4.67 -11.27 2.20
CA THR A 99 -3.33 -10.84 2.59
C THR A 99 -3.38 -9.68 3.56
N SER A 100 -2.59 -9.78 4.63
CA SER A 100 -2.33 -8.68 5.55
C SER A 100 -1.15 -7.86 5.05
N LEU A 101 -1.29 -6.54 5.00
CA LEU A 101 -0.28 -5.56 4.60
C LEU A 101 0.23 -4.83 5.84
N ASN A 102 1.54 -4.85 6.07
CA ASN A 102 2.19 -4.00 7.07
C ASN A 102 3.12 -3.05 6.31
N GLU A 103 2.74 -1.78 6.21
CA GLU A 103 3.44 -0.75 5.44
C GLU A 103 4.11 0.26 6.39
N LEU A 104 5.41 0.49 6.18
CA LEU A 104 6.13 1.64 6.71
C LEU A 104 6.48 2.56 5.53
N SER A 105 6.06 3.82 5.55
CA SER A 105 6.29 4.73 4.42
C SER A 105 6.72 6.14 4.84
N ALA A 106 7.59 6.75 4.03
CA ALA A 106 7.99 8.14 4.14
C ALA A 106 7.40 8.91 2.96
N LEU A 107 6.59 9.92 3.25
CA LEU A 107 5.83 10.69 2.29
C LEU A 107 6.21 12.17 2.35
N ILE A 108 6.15 12.82 1.20
CA ILE A 108 6.11 14.27 1.08
C ILE A 108 4.66 14.66 0.83
N ASP A 109 4.14 15.56 1.65
CA ASP A 109 2.81 16.15 1.49
C ASP A 109 2.95 17.55 0.90
N PHE A 110 2.12 17.87 -0.09
CA PHE A 110 2.00 19.19 -0.71
C PHE A 110 0.56 19.71 -0.58
N ASN A 111 0.34 20.69 0.29
CA ASN A 111 -0.94 21.38 0.46
C ASN A 111 -1.10 22.44 -0.64
N PHE A 112 -2.27 22.53 -1.28
CA PHE A 112 -2.52 23.55 -2.31
C PHE A 112 -2.86 24.92 -1.75
N PHE A 113 -3.50 24.99 -0.59
CA PHE A 113 -3.85 26.26 0.05
C PHE A 113 -2.93 26.55 1.23
N ASN A 114 -2.82 27.84 1.59
CA ASN A 114 -2.11 28.30 2.77
C ASN A 114 -2.69 27.65 4.03
N PHE A 115 -2.13 26.51 4.41
CA PHE A 115 -2.44 25.82 5.64
C PHE A 115 -1.68 26.48 6.80
N ASN A 116 -2.21 27.60 7.29
CA ASN A 116 -1.69 28.27 8.48
C ASN A 116 -2.47 27.85 9.72
N LEU A 117 -1.79 27.16 10.63
CA LEU A 117 -2.31 26.67 11.92
C LEU A 117 -2.34 27.76 13.01
N GLY A 118 -2.52 29.02 12.63
CA GLY A 118 -2.39 30.17 13.54
C GLY A 118 -3.13 31.42 13.08
N GLY A 119 -4.32 31.27 12.49
CA GLY A 119 -5.17 32.41 12.08
C GLY A 119 -5.25 32.70 10.58
N GLY A 120 -5.01 31.72 9.72
CA GLY A 120 -5.34 31.83 8.29
C GLY A 120 -6.86 31.82 8.05
N THR A 121 -7.34 32.46 6.98
CA THR A 121 -8.76 32.53 6.63
C THR A 121 -9.34 31.21 6.10
N ARG A 122 -8.49 30.22 5.78
CA ARG A 122 -8.91 28.93 5.18
C ARG A 122 -8.64 27.78 6.14
N GLN A 123 -9.72 27.19 6.64
CA GLN A 123 -9.68 26.01 7.51
C GLN A 123 -9.56 24.70 6.74
N PHE A 124 -9.58 24.73 5.41
CA PHE A 124 -9.54 23.54 4.55
C PHE A 124 -8.40 23.64 3.53
N THR A 125 -7.73 22.52 3.27
CA THR A 125 -6.79 22.38 2.16
C THR A 125 -6.91 21.00 1.51
N PRO A 126 -7.04 20.92 0.18
CA PRO A 126 -6.65 19.72 -0.54
C PRO A 126 -5.12 19.59 -0.51
N TYR A 127 -4.63 18.37 -0.58
CA TYR A 127 -3.21 18.08 -0.66
C TYR A 127 -2.92 16.85 -1.51
N LEU A 128 -1.73 16.81 -2.07
CA LEU A 128 -1.15 15.62 -2.69
C LEU A 128 -0.14 15.02 -1.74
N PHE A 129 0.06 13.71 -1.85
CA PHE A 129 1.20 13.05 -1.22
C PHE A 129 1.82 12.03 -2.15
N ALA A 130 3.12 11.87 -2.04
CA ALA A 130 3.87 10.80 -2.71
C ALA A 130 5.13 10.46 -1.91
N GLY A 131 5.66 9.26 -2.10
CA GLY A 131 6.90 8.89 -1.43
C GLY A 131 7.34 7.47 -1.72
N ALA A 132 8.03 6.89 -0.74
CA ALA A 132 8.53 5.53 -0.78
C ALA A 132 8.15 4.81 0.51
N GLY A 133 7.88 3.52 0.40
CA GLY A 133 7.58 2.67 1.53
C GLY A 133 8.15 1.28 1.38
N PHE A 134 8.02 0.54 2.46
CA PHE A 134 8.33 -0.87 2.56
C PHE A 134 7.08 -1.58 3.06
N VAL A 135 6.63 -2.60 2.32
CA VAL A 135 5.43 -3.37 2.66
C VAL A 135 5.80 -4.83 2.87
N VAL A 136 5.34 -5.38 3.99
CA VAL A 136 5.34 -6.81 4.26
C VAL A 136 3.93 -7.34 4.08
N PHE A 137 3.74 -8.21 3.10
CA PHE A 137 2.47 -8.85 2.78
C PHE A 137 2.51 -10.34 3.10
N LYS A 138 1.37 -11.00 3.32
CA LYS A 138 1.29 -12.42 3.70
C LYS A 138 0.04 -13.05 3.07
N PRO A 139 0.07 -13.41 1.78
CA PRO A 139 -1.07 -13.96 1.08
C PRO A 139 -1.39 -15.35 1.62
N LYS A 140 -2.67 -15.58 1.87
CA LYS A 140 -3.20 -16.77 2.50
C LYS A 140 -4.49 -17.20 1.81
N VAL A 141 -4.72 -18.50 1.82
CA VAL A 141 -6.01 -19.10 1.48
C VAL A 141 -6.47 -19.96 2.66
N LYS A 142 -7.79 -19.99 2.89
CA LYS A 142 -8.40 -20.88 3.87
C LYS A 142 -9.08 -22.03 3.14
N TYR A 143 -8.72 -23.25 3.50
CA TYR A 143 -9.32 -24.45 2.95
C TYR A 143 -9.44 -25.51 4.05
N ASP A 144 -10.63 -26.10 4.18
CA ASP A 144 -10.93 -27.15 5.16
C ASP A 144 -10.55 -26.79 6.62
N GLY A 145 -10.83 -25.55 7.02
CA GLY A 145 -10.49 -25.03 8.36
C GLY A 145 -9.02 -24.63 8.55
N GLU A 146 -8.12 -25.08 7.67
CA GLU A 146 -6.69 -24.77 7.70
C GLU A 146 -6.36 -23.51 6.89
N THR A 147 -5.32 -22.79 7.33
CA THR A 147 -4.84 -21.57 6.64
C THR A 147 -3.46 -21.81 6.03
N TYR A 148 -3.40 -21.74 4.70
CA TYR A 148 -2.20 -21.98 3.93
C TYR A 148 -1.54 -20.66 3.52
N ARG A 149 -0.21 -20.56 3.71
CA ARG A 149 0.61 -19.41 3.31
C ARG A 149 1.04 -19.57 1.86
N LEU A 150 0.41 -18.82 0.96
CA LEU A 150 0.61 -18.96 -0.48
C LEU A 150 2.05 -18.61 -0.92
N ASP A 151 2.65 -17.61 -0.28
CA ASP A 151 4.04 -17.17 -0.55
C ASP A 151 5.11 -18.23 -0.30
N ARG A 152 4.78 -19.32 0.40
CA ARG A 152 5.69 -20.43 0.69
C ARG A 152 5.43 -21.66 -0.18
N LEU A 153 4.33 -21.66 -0.91
CA LEU A 153 3.81 -22.85 -1.56
C LEU A 153 4.20 -22.95 -3.03
N ALA A 154 4.73 -21.87 -3.64
CA ALA A 154 5.19 -21.88 -5.02
C ALA A 154 4.10 -22.39 -6.00
N THR A 155 2.88 -21.84 -5.88
CA THR A 155 1.68 -22.27 -6.62
C THR A 155 1.81 -22.17 -8.15
N GLU A 156 2.78 -21.42 -8.67
CA GLU A 156 3.12 -21.31 -10.09
C GLU A 156 4.32 -22.18 -10.51
N GLY A 157 4.74 -23.15 -9.68
CA GLY A 157 5.85 -24.06 -9.98
C GLY A 157 7.24 -23.42 -9.86
N GLN A 158 7.33 -22.37 -9.04
CA GLN A 158 8.57 -21.70 -8.68
C GLN A 158 9.48 -22.67 -7.92
N GLU A 159 10.81 -22.51 -8.03
CA GLU A 159 11.74 -23.38 -7.29
C GLU A 159 11.62 -23.21 -5.77
N ASN A 160 11.26 -21.99 -5.33
CA ASN A 160 11.09 -21.63 -3.93
C ASN A 160 9.95 -20.60 -3.81
N GLY A 161 9.42 -20.44 -2.60
CA GLY A 161 8.51 -19.34 -2.28
C GLY A 161 9.12 -17.96 -2.56
N TYR A 162 8.28 -16.96 -2.82
CA TYR A 162 8.72 -15.61 -3.14
C TYR A 162 8.88 -14.72 -1.91
N LYS A 163 9.62 -13.62 -2.10
CA LYS A 163 9.83 -12.62 -1.04
C LYS A 163 8.52 -11.87 -0.78
N ASN A 164 8.10 -11.87 0.47
CA ASN A 164 6.86 -11.25 0.91
C ASN A 164 7.08 -9.83 1.52
N ALA A 165 8.26 -9.25 1.28
CA ALA A 165 8.68 -7.96 1.81
C ALA A 165 9.38 -7.15 0.71
N VAL A 166 8.76 -6.05 0.29
CA VAL A 166 9.14 -5.32 -0.92
C VAL A 166 9.03 -3.81 -0.74
N LEU A 167 9.74 -3.06 -1.57
CA LEU A 167 9.53 -1.62 -1.68
C LEU A 167 8.20 -1.33 -2.38
N THR A 168 7.56 -0.22 -2.01
CA THR A 168 6.33 0.29 -2.60
C THR A 168 6.44 1.79 -2.83
N ILE A 169 5.69 2.29 -3.80
CA ILE A 169 5.58 3.72 -4.09
C ILE A 169 4.15 4.15 -3.75
N PRO A 170 3.92 4.78 -2.58
CA PRO A 170 2.64 5.38 -2.25
C PRO A 170 2.47 6.74 -2.92
N TYR A 171 1.27 7.01 -3.40
CA TYR A 171 0.87 8.31 -3.92
C TYR A 171 -0.65 8.48 -3.82
N GLY A 172 -1.11 9.72 -3.74
CA GLY A 172 -2.54 9.97 -3.63
C GLY A 172 -2.89 11.43 -3.35
N VAL A 173 -4.14 11.59 -3.00
CA VAL A 173 -4.76 12.88 -2.70
C VAL A 173 -5.42 12.81 -1.34
N GLY A 174 -5.50 13.95 -0.68
CA GLY A 174 -6.23 14.08 0.56
C GLY A 174 -6.90 15.43 0.70
N LEU A 175 -7.87 15.47 1.60
CA LEU A 175 -8.57 16.67 2.02
C LEU A 175 -8.40 16.81 3.52
N ARG A 176 -7.96 17.98 3.97
CA ARG A 176 -7.73 18.28 5.37
C ARG A 176 -8.56 19.47 5.81
N TYR A 177 -9.16 19.38 6.99
CA TYR A 177 -9.93 20.43 7.65
C TYR A 177 -9.40 20.66 9.07
N ASN A 178 -9.01 21.89 9.38
CA ASN A 178 -8.55 22.32 10.70
C ASN A 178 -9.70 22.75 11.58
N TYR A 179 -9.73 22.16 12.77
CA TYR A 179 -10.62 22.51 13.86
C TYR A 179 -9.81 23.06 15.04
N LYS A 180 -10.03 24.33 15.39
CA LYS A 180 -9.42 25.00 16.56
C LYS A 180 -7.87 24.99 16.55
N ASP A 181 -7.28 25.32 15.40
CA ASP A 181 -5.84 25.55 15.15
C ASP A 181 -4.85 24.42 15.48
N THR A 182 -5.27 23.41 16.24
CA THR A 182 -4.43 22.32 16.76
C THR A 182 -4.93 20.95 16.30
N TRP A 183 -6.24 20.78 16.12
CA TRP A 183 -6.81 19.54 15.64
C TRP A 183 -7.15 19.65 14.17
N SER A 184 -6.97 18.57 13.41
CA SER A 184 -7.46 18.49 12.04
C SER A 184 -8.15 17.16 11.82
N VAL A 185 -9.19 17.17 11.01
CA VAL A 185 -9.79 15.97 10.42
C VAL A 185 -9.34 15.90 8.97
N PHE A 186 -9.02 14.71 8.48
CA PHE A 186 -8.60 14.52 7.10
C PHE A 186 -9.20 13.26 6.49
N THR A 187 -9.23 13.25 5.16
CA THR A 187 -9.57 12.08 4.36
C THR A 187 -8.50 11.89 3.29
N GLU A 188 -8.15 10.65 2.97
CA GLU A 188 -7.12 10.29 2.00
C GLU A 188 -7.62 9.19 1.06
N LEU A 189 -7.31 9.35 -0.23
CA LEU A 189 -7.40 8.32 -1.25
C LEU A 189 -5.99 8.10 -1.80
N GLY A 190 -5.43 6.94 -1.53
CA GLY A 190 -4.03 6.66 -1.81
C GLY A 190 -3.79 5.30 -2.45
N TYR A 191 -3.17 5.30 -3.62
CA TYR A 191 -2.66 4.08 -4.25
C TYR A 191 -1.24 3.77 -3.76
N ARG A 192 -0.88 2.50 -3.85
CA ARG A 192 0.45 1.97 -3.59
C ARG A 192 0.81 0.97 -4.66
N THR A 193 1.89 1.25 -5.37
CA THR A 193 2.43 0.34 -6.39
C THR A 193 3.66 -0.37 -5.81
N PRO A 194 3.52 -1.56 -5.23
CA PRO A 194 4.63 -2.41 -4.79
C PRO A 194 5.52 -2.81 -5.98
N LEU A 195 6.79 -3.09 -5.71
CA LEU A 195 7.72 -3.64 -6.70
C LEU A 195 7.59 -5.17 -6.80
N THR A 196 6.36 -5.67 -6.86
CA THR A 196 6.04 -7.09 -7.02
C THR A 196 4.65 -7.26 -7.64
N ASP A 197 4.44 -8.44 -8.22
CA ASP A 197 3.22 -8.90 -8.89
C ASP A 197 2.66 -10.14 -8.18
N TYR A 198 2.96 -10.27 -6.88
CA TYR A 198 2.65 -11.48 -6.11
C TYR A 198 1.92 -11.14 -4.81
N ILE A 199 1.30 -9.95 -4.71
CA ILE A 199 0.56 -9.60 -3.49
C ILE A 199 -0.63 -10.55 -3.29
N ASP A 200 -1.17 -11.06 -4.39
CA ASP A 200 -2.29 -11.99 -4.47
C ASP A 200 -1.92 -13.45 -4.76
N ASP A 201 -0.62 -13.74 -4.94
CA ASP A 201 -0.06 -15.05 -5.34
C ASP A 201 -0.17 -15.40 -6.84
N VAL A 202 -0.52 -14.47 -7.71
CA VAL A 202 -0.75 -14.75 -9.13
C VAL A 202 0.04 -13.77 -10.00
N SER A 203 0.81 -14.28 -10.96
CA SER A 203 1.58 -13.43 -11.89
C SER A 203 1.71 -14.04 -13.27
N GLY A 204 2.18 -15.29 -13.31
CA GLY A 204 2.67 -15.91 -14.52
C GLY A 204 1.71 -16.93 -15.14
N ARG A 205 2.18 -18.16 -15.17
CA ARG A 205 1.59 -19.27 -15.93
C ARG A 205 1.24 -20.42 -15.01
N TYR A 206 0.36 -21.28 -15.49
CA TYR A 206 0.10 -22.54 -14.82
C TYR A 206 1.35 -23.44 -14.86
N PRO A 207 1.69 -24.07 -13.73
CA PRO A 207 2.84 -24.96 -13.66
C PRO A 207 2.59 -26.28 -14.41
N GLU A 208 3.68 -26.97 -14.72
CA GLU A 208 3.65 -28.37 -15.15
C GLU A 208 2.97 -29.25 -14.08
N SER A 209 2.35 -30.36 -14.52
CA SER A 209 1.54 -31.21 -13.63
C SER A 209 2.30 -31.79 -12.43
N ASP A 210 3.61 -31.99 -12.55
CA ASP A 210 4.49 -32.48 -11.47
C ASP A 210 4.83 -31.40 -10.43
N LYS A 211 4.59 -30.12 -10.75
CA LYS A 211 4.85 -28.95 -9.89
C LYS A 211 3.58 -28.30 -9.33
N GLN A 212 2.42 -28.90 -9.59
CA GLN A 212 1.16 -28.41 -9.04
C GLN A 212 1.08 -28.65 -7.52
N VAL A 213 0.48 -27.70 -6.81
CA VAL A 213 0.47 -27.69 -5.35
C VAL A 213 -0.88 -28.15 -4.82
N PHE A 214 -0.89 -29.29 -4.14
CA PHE A 214 -2.09 -29.84 -3.53
C PHE A 214 -2.02 -29.73 -2.00
N VAL A 215 -3.08 -29.21 -1.39
CA VAL A 215 -3.23 -29.11 0.07
C VAL A 215 -4.52 -29.79 0.53
N GLY A 216 -4.67 -30.00 1.84
CA GLY A 216 -5.82 -30.69 2.44
C GLY A 216 -5.48 -32.10 2.93
N SER A 217 -6.47 -32.75 3.55
CA SER A 217 -6.37 -34.09 4.12
C SER A 217 -6.69 -35.18 3.08
N ASP A 218 -6.33 -36.43 3.38
CA ASP A 218 -6.60 -37.57 2.49
C ASP A 218 -8.11 -37.72 2.22
N GLY A 219 -8.48 -37.64 0.93
CA GLY A 219 -9.87 -37.68 0.47
C GLY A 219 -10.52 -36.29 0.23
N ASN A 220 -9.90 -35.20 0.67
CA ASN A 220 -10.41 -33.84 0.50
C ASN A 220 -9.31 -32.85 0.08
N ARG A 221 -8.52 -33.19 -0.95
CA ARG A 221 -7.42 -32.35 -1.43
C ARG A 221 -7.89 -31.34 -2.47
N ILE A 222 -7.36 -30.13 -2.41
CA ILE A 222 -7.52 -29.09 -3.43
C ILE A 222 -6.18 -28.76 -4.08
N ASN A 223 -6.21 -28.52 -5.39
CA ASN A 223 -5.09 -27.97 -6.12
C ASN A 223 -5.10 -26.43 -5.98
N LEU A 224 -4.13 -25.85 -5.29
CA LEU A 224 -4.01 -24.39 -5.14
C LEU A 224 -3.41 -23.72 -6.38
N SER A 225 -2.68 -24.47 -7.20
CA SER A 225 -2.22 -23.98 -8.51
C SER A 225 -3.41 -23.75 -9.44
N ASP A 226 -4.43 -24.60 -9.34
CA ASP A 226 -5.69 -24.52 -10.08
C ASP A 226 -6.89 -25.07 -9.27
N PRO A 227 -7.61 -24.20 -8.55
CA PRO A 227 -8.76 -24.59 -7.72
C PRO A 227 -10.07 -24.71 -8.52
N SER A 228 -10.02 -24.64 -9.85
CA SER A 228 -11.18 -24.85 -10.70
C SER A 228 -11.67 -26.30 -10.61
N ILE A 229 -12.99 -26.51 -10.72
CA ILE A 229 -13.59 -27.85 -10.67
C ILE A 229 -13.06 -28.73 -11.82
N GLY A 230 -12.88 -28.14 -13.00
CA GLY A 230 -12.44 -28.83 -14.21
C GLY A 230 -10.93 -28.90 -14.41
N GLN A 231 -10.13 -28.33 -13.50
CA GLN A 231 -8.68 -28.15 -13.67
C GLN A 231 -8.31 -27.57 -15.04
N ILE A 232 -8.89 -26.41 -15.36
CA ILE A 232 -8.75 -25.74 -16.67
C ILE A 232 -7.33 -25.25 -16.96
N GLY A 233 -6.46 -25.22 -15.96
CA GLY A 233 -5.09 -24.74 -16.02
C GLY A 233 -4.18 -25.70 -16.78
N VAL A 234 -4.05 -25.46 -18.09
CA VAL A 234 -3.08 -26.17 -18.93
C VAL A 234 -1.67 -25.62 -18.68
N ALA A 235 -0.69 -26.50 -18.50
CA ALA A 235 0.70 -26.12 -18.26
C ALA A 235 1.22 -25.11 -19.30
N GLY A 236 1.89 -24.06 -18.83
CA GLY A 236 2.42 -22.98 -19.67
C GLY A 236 1.37 -21.98 -20.18
N THR A 237 0.08 -22.19 -19.93
CA THR A 237 -0.95 -21.18 -20.23
C THR A 237 -1.01 -20.10 -19.16
N GLN A 238 -1.64 -18.98 -19.50
CA GLN A 238 -1.71 -17.79 -18.65
C GLN A 238 -2.55 -18.04 -17.38
N ARG A 239 -1.95 -17.81 -16.20
CA ARG A 239 -2.63 -17.86 -14.89
C ARG A 239 -2.94 -16.46 -14.39
N GLY A 240 -1.98 -15.54 -14.52
CA GLY A 240 -2.12 -14.11 -14.22
C GLY A 240 -2.39 -13.25 -15.45
N ASP A 241 -2.02 -11.98 -15.40
CA ASP A 241 -2.29 -10.98 -16.44
C ASP A 241 -1.01 -10.38 -17.07
N PHE A 242 0.15 -10.87 -16.64
CA PHE A 242 1.49 -10.45 -17.09
C PHE A 242 1.77 -8.95 -16.92
N ARG A 243 0.95 -8.20 -16.16
CA ARG A 243 1.38 -6.91 -15.65
C ARG A 243 2.57 -7.13 -14.74
N LYS A 244 3.35 -6.07 -14.54
CA LYS A 244 4.61 -6.19 -13.79
C LYS A 244 4.40 -6.06 -12.28
N ARG A 245 3.24 -5.53 -11.89
CA ARG A 245 3.00 -5.01 -10.54
C ARG A 245 1.50 -5.00 -10.25
N ASP A 246 1.17 -5.57 -9.10
CA ASP A 246 -0.06 -5.31 -8.40
C ASP A 246 -0.15 -3.86 -7.92
N THR A 247 -1.34 -3.44 -7.52
CA THR A 247 -1.55 -2.19 -6.79
C THR A 247 -2.59 -2.41 -5.70
N TYR A 248 -2.40 -1.77 -4.56
CA TYR A 248 -3.42 -1.69 -3.51
C TYR A 248 -3.75 -0.24 -3.20
N LEU A 249 -4.93 -0.05 -2.63
CA LEU A 249 -5.52 1.25 -2.32
C LEU A 249 -5.84 1.33 -0.83
N PHE A 250 -5.63 2.50 -0.24
CA PHE A 250 -6.24 2.86 1.03
C PHE A 250 -7.16 4.06 0.85
N VAL A 251 -8.37 3.94 1.41
CA VAL A 251 -9.34 5.03 1.57
C VAL A 251 -9.48 5.27 3.05
N SER A 252 -8.97 6.38 3.55
CA SER A 252 -8.81 6.62 4.99
C SER A 252 -9.52 7.90 5.42
N VAL A 253 -10.05 7.87 6.63
CA VAL A 253 -10.49 9.05 7.40
C VAL A 253 -9.64 9.09 8.66
N GLY A 254 -9.26 10.27 9.13
CA GLY A 254 -8.43 10.37 10.32
C GLY A 254 -8.48 11.70 11.02
N ILE A 255 -7.79 11.75 12.15
CA ILE A 255 -7.64 12.91 12.99
C ILE A 255 -6.16 13.14 13.28
N SER A 256 -5.74 14.40 13.32
CA SER A 256 -4.38 14.78 13.65
C SER A 256 -4.35 15.89 14.68
N PHE A 257 -3.28 15.90 15.46
CA PHE A 257 -2.95 16.94 16.41
C PHE A 257 -1.62 17.58 16.00
N THR A 258 -1.62 18.90 15.86
CA THR A 258 -0.44 19.70 15.53
C THR A 258 0.05 20.43 16.77
N PHE A 259 1.33 20.28 17.06
CA PHE A 259 2.04 21.00 18.11
C PHE A 259 2.35 22.41 17.61
N VAL A 260 1.56 23.39 18.06
CA VAL A 260 1.75 24.82 17.77
C VAL A 260 2.65 25.42 18.85
N SER A 261 3.81 25.97 18.47
CA SER A 261 4.71 26.64 19.41
C SER A 261 4.30 28.10 19.60
N SER A 262 3.96 28.48 20.83
CA SER A 262 3.72 29.88 21.21
C SER A 262 5.04 30.60 21.49
N LYS A 263 5.90 30.78 20.50
CA LYS A 263 7.03 31.72 20.66
C LYS A 263 6.49 33.13 20.44
N CYS A 264 6.21 33.81 21.55
CA CYS A 264 6.02 35.26 21.54
C CYS A 264 7.29 35.91 20.98
N TYR A 265 7.14 36.80 20.00
CA TYR A 265 8.21 37.70 19.60
C TYR A 265 8.62 38.54 20.81
N SER A 266 9.84 38.34 21.30
CA SER A 266 10.51 39.34 22.13
C SER A 266 11.02 40.40 21.17
N PHE A 267 10.38 41.56 21.17
CA PHE A 267 10.90 42.77 20.55
C PHE A 267 12.13 43.28 21.32
#